data_AF-A0A1Z9JKK4-F1
#
_entry.id   AF-A0A1Z9JKK4-F1
#
_cell.length_a   1.000
_cell.length_b   1.000
_cell.length_c   1.000
_cell.angle_alpha   90.00
_cell.angle_beta   90.00
_cell.angle_gamma   90.00
#
_symmetry.space_group_name_H-M   'P 1'
#
loop_
_entity.id
_entity.type
_entity.pdbx_description
1 polymer ?
#
loop_
_entity_poly.entity_id
_entity_poly.type
_entity_poly.pdbx_seq_one_letter_code
_entity_poly.pdbx_strand_id
1 'polypeptide(L)'
;MNLDADRIAGLVVASLGLVLLFVVFPFEIEGMDDGSINPDTVPNAIAAFLVVCGVLLAIKRGEQTKRDVQELMLVLLYLAIIAAGLFAISHFGFLIVSPFLALAIMLIFGERRPIWLALGCLGMPALIWFLVIHVLERSLP
;
A
#
# COMPACT_ATOMS: atom_id res chain seq x y z
N MET A 1 13.24 5.98 30.09
CA MET A 1 13.51 6.45 28.73
C MET A 1 12.17 6.52 28.02
N ASN A 2 11.55 7.70 27.93
CA ASN A 2 10.34 7.83 27.13
C ASN A 2 10.78 7.78 25.67
N LEU A 3 10.54 6.66 24.99
CA LEU A 3 10.69 6.63 23.55
C LEU A 3 9.59 7.54 22.98
N ASP A 4 9.99 8.63 22.34
CA ASP A 4 9.08 9.47 21.58
C ASP A 4 8.43 8.60 20.48
N ALA A 5 7.11 8.67 20.34
CA ALA A 5 6.36 7.84 19.40
C ALA A 5 6.88 7.98 17.95
N ASP A 6 7.38 9.16 17.59
CA ASP A 6 7.99 9.44 16.29
C ASP A 6 9.26 8.63 16.05
N ARG A 7 10.03 8.34 17.10
CA ARG A 7 11.21 7.49 17.01
C ARG A 7 10.83 6.04 16.76
N ILE A 8 9.81 5.56 17.47
CA ILE A 8 9.28 4.20 17.28
C ILE A 8 8.72 4.08 15.86
N ALA A 9 7.92 5.05 15.41
CA ALA A 9 7.34 5.06 14.08
C ALA A 9 8.43 5.11 12.99
N GLY A 10 9.44 5.97 13.14
CA GLY A 10 10.57 6.05 12.22
C GLY A 10 11.37 4.74 12.15
N LEU A 11 11.64 4.11 13.30
CA LEU A 11 12.35 2.84 13.37
C LEU A 11 11.54 1.69 12.75
N VAL A 12 10.22 1.65 13.00
CA VAL A 12 9.31 0.70 12.36
C VAL A 12 9.32 0.87 10.84
N VAL A 13 9.16 2.10 10.33
CA VAL A 13 9.17 2.38 8.89
C VAL A 13 10.51 2.03 8.26
N ALA A 14 11.63 2.38 8.90
CA ALA A 14 12.96 2.03 8.41
C ALA A 14 13.18 0.51 8.37
N SER A 15 12.76 -0.20 9.43
CA SER A 15 12.85 -1.66 9.49
C SER A 15 11.97 -2.33 8.43
N LEU A 16 10.77 -1.80 8.16
CA LEU A 16 9.89 -2.29 7.10
C LEU A 16 10.54 -2.11 5.72
N GLY A 17 11.13 -0.93 5.43
CA GLY A 17 11.84 -0.70 4.18
C GLY A 17 13.04 -1.63 3.98
N LEU A 18 13.79 -1.91 5.06
CA LEU A 18 14.86 -2.90 5.07
C LEU A 18 14.35 -4.32 4.79
N VAL A 19 13.25 -4.73 5.42
CA VAL A 19 12.61 -6.03 5.18
C VAL A 19 12.14 -6.14 3.72
N LEU A 20 11.56 -5.08 3.16
CA LEU A 20 11.16 -5.06 1.75
C LEU A 20 12.37 -5.28 0.82
N LEU A 21 13.47 -4.54 1.03
CA LEU A 21 14.67 -4.61 0.19
C LEU A 21 15.40 -5.95 0.27
N PHE A 22 15.56 -6.51 1.46
CA PHE A 22 16.44 -7.67 1.68
C PHE A 22 15.70 -9.00 1.85
N VAL A 23 14.39 -8.96 2.09
CA VAL A 23 13.58 -10.17 2.29
C VAL A 23 12.53 -10.27 1.20
N VAL A 24 11.57 -9.34 1.12
CA VAL A 24 10.38 -9.54 0.27
C VAL A 24 10.74 -9.48 -1.23
N PHE A 25 11.35 -8.40 -1.68
CA PHE A 25 11.64 -8.21 -3.11
C PHE A 25 12.55 -9.26 -3.74
N PRO A 26 13.64 -9.72 -3.11
CA PRO A 26 14.47 -10.76 -3.73
C PRO A 26 13.77 -12.12 -3.87
N PHE A 27 12.70 -12.39 -3.12
CA PHE A 27 11.92 -13.62 -3.25
C PHE A 27 10.72 -13.48 -4.19
N GLU A 28 10.11 -12.30 -4.28
CA GLU A 28 8.85 -12.09 -5.01
C GLU A 28 9.03 -11.46 -6.40
N ILE A 29 10.13 -10.74 -6.64
CA ILE A 29 10.38 -10.11 -7.95
C ILE A 29 11.17 -11.10 -8.80
N GLU A 30 10.49 -11.70 -9.77
CA GLU A 30 11.15 -12.49 -10.81
C GLU A 30 12.08 -11.60 -11.63
N GLY A 31 13.35 -12.01 -11.75
CA GLY A 31 14.30 -11.37 -12.63
C GLY A 31 13.87 -11.54 -14.09
N MET A 32 13.44 -10.45 -14.73
CA MET A 32 13.20 -10.41 -16.17
C MET A 32 14.38 -9.68 -16.81
N ASP A 33 15.18 -10.42 -17.59
CA ASP A 33 16.36 -9.88 -18.28
C ASP A 33 16.02 -9.09 -19.56
N ASP A 34 14.75 -9.09 -19.98
CA ASP A 34 14.31 -8.51 -21.25
C ASP A 34 13.34 -7.33 -21.04
N GLY A 35 13.91 -6.14 -20.90
CA GLY A 35 13.20 -4.87 -20.73
C GLY A 35 14.18 -3.70 -20.58
N SER A 36 13.79 -2.48 -21.01
CA SER A 36 14.66 -1.29 -20.85
C SER A 36 14.78 -0.81 -19.40
N ILE A 37 13.87 -1.27 -18.53
CA ILE A 37 13.84 -0.98 -17.10
C ILE A 37 13.57 -2.30 -16.39
N ASN A 38 14.48 -2.67 -15.47
CA ASN A 38 14.29 -3.87 -14.67
C ASN A 38 13.10 -3.69 -13.72
N PRO A 39 12.27 -4.74 -13.53
CA PRO A 39 11.05 -4.68 -12.73
C PRO A 39 11.31 -4.39 -11.24
N ASP A 40 12.54 -4.55 -10.77
CA ASP A 40 12.98 -4.30 -9.40
C ASP A 40 13.37 -2.82 -9.14
N THR A 41 13.61 -2.03 -10.19
CA THR A 41 14.14 -0.67 -10.06
C THR A 41 13.23 0.24 -9.23
N VAL A 42 11.93 0.28 -9.56
CA VAL A 42 10.96 1.14 -8.87
C VAL A 42 10.67 0.66 -7.44
N PRO A 43 10.40 -0.65 -7.20
CA PRO A 43 10.25 -1.17 -5.84
C PRO A 43 11.45 -0.86 -4.95
N ASN A 44 12.67 -1.13 -5.42
CA ASN A 44 13.91 -0.89 -4.67
C ASN A 44 14.11 0.60 -4.36
N ALA A 45 13.81 1.50 -5.31
CA ALA A 45 13.91 2.93 -5.09
C ALA A 45 12.94 3.43 -4.00
N ILE A 46 11.68 2.97 -4.03
CA ILE A 46 10.67 3.36 -3.03
C ILE A 46 11.03 2.80 -1.65
N ALA A 47 11.46 1.54 -1.56
CA ALA A 47 11.84 0.96 -0.29
C ALA A 47 13.09 1.62 0.30
N ALA A 48 14.11 1.93 -0.53
CA ALA A 48 15.26 2.71 -0.09
C ALA A 48 14.87 4.10 0.41
N PHE A 49 13.95 4.78 -0.29
CA PHE A 49 13.42 6.06 0.14
C PHE A 49 12.69 5.96 1.49
N LEU A 50 11.88 4.92 1.70
CA LEU A 50 11.23 4.63 2.98
C LEU A 50 12.25 4.43 4.11
N VAL A 51 13.35 3.71 3.86
CA VAL A 51 14.44 3.55 4.85
C VAL A 51 15.03 4.90 5.22
N VAL A 52 15.37 5.73 4.23
CA VAL A 52 15.95 7.06 4.46
C VAL A 52 14.99 7.94 5.26
N CYS A 53 13.72 8.01 4.86
CA CYS A 53 12.71 8.78 5.58
C CYS A 53 12.48 8.26 7.00
N GLY A 54 12.43 6.95 7.20
CA GLY A 54 12.27 6.33 8.52
C GLY A 54 13.44 6.63 9.45
N VAL A 55 14.68 6.56 8.94
CA VAL A 55 15.89 6.92 9.70
C VAL A 55 15.89 8.40 10.05
N LEU A 56 15.57 9.28 9.09
CA LEU A 56 15.47 10.73 9.34
C LEU A 56 14.40 11.05 10.41
N LEU A 57 13.26 10.37 10.36
CA LEU A 57 12.19 10.50 11.34
C LEU A 57 12.62 10.00 12.73
N ALA A 58 13.38 8.90 12.80
CA ALA A 58 13.89 8.35 14.05
C ALA A 58 14.96 9.23 14.72
N ILE A 59 15.73 9.97 13.93
CA ILE A 59 16.75 10.91 14.43
C ILE A 59 16.11 12.21 14.90
N LYS A 60 15.12 12.73 14.17
CA LYS A 60 14.44 13.99 14.49
C LYS A 60 13.67 13.85 15.80
N ARG A 61 13.86 14.79 16.74
CA ARG A 61 13.01 14.85 17.94
C ARG A 61 11.64 15.39 17.54
N GLY A 62 10.63 14.56 17.75
CA GLY A 62 9.23 14.93 17.60
C GLY A 62 8.79 15.93 18.67
N GLU A 63 7.89 16.84 18.31
CA GLU A 63 7.11 17.54 19.32
C GLU A 63 6.07 16.57 19.89
N GLN A 64 5.79 16.68 21.19
CA GLN A 64 4.78 15.87 21.88
C GLN A 64 3.39 16.28 21.38
N THR A 65 2.99 15.79 20.22
CA THR A 65 1.65 15.99 19.69
C THR A 65 0.68 15.06 20.41
N LYS A 66 -0.44 15.61 20.89
CA LYS A 66 -1.55 14.80 21.42
C LYS A 66 -2.22 14.14 20.23
N ARG A 67 -1.80 12.91 19.93
CA ARG A 67 -2.41 12.12 18.86
C ARG A 67 -3.76 11.58 19.31
N ASP A 68 -4.78 11.78 18.49
CA ASP A 68 -6.10 11.21 18.76
C ASP A 68 -6.04 9.69 18.53
N VAL A 69 -6.50 8.93 19.53
CA VAL A 69 -6.59 7.46 19.45
C VAL A 69 -7.55 7.06 18.34
N GLN A 70 -8.57 7.88 18.05
CA GLN A 70 -9.53 7.63 16.97
C GLN A 70 -8.85 7.65 15.60
N GLU A 71 -7.98 8.63 15.34
CA GLU A 71 -7.23 8.72 14.10
C GLU A 71 -6.28 7.52 13.93
N LEU A 72 -5.59 7.11 14.99
CA LEU A 72 -4.72 5.94 14.97
C LEU A 72 -5.51 4.66 14.64
N MET A 73 -6.69 4.49 15.26
CA MET A 73 -7.54 3.33 15.02
C MET A 73 -8.06 3.30 13.57
N LEU A 74 -8.41 4.46 13.00
CA LEU A 74 -8.86 4.56 11.61
C LEU A 74 -7.74 4.23 10.62
N VAL A 75 -6.50 4.67 10.89
CA VAL A 75 -5.33 4.30 10.09
C VAL A 75 -5.07 2.80 10.15
N LEU A 76 -5.14 2.19 11.34
CA LEU A 76 -4.98 0.74 11.50
C LEU A 76 -6.09 -0.04 10.79
N LEU A 77 -7.34 0.41 10.88
CA LEU A 77 -8.47 -0.19 10.17
C LEU A 77 -8.28 -0.11 8.66
N TYR A 78 -7.85 1.04 8.15
CA TYR A 78 -7.57 1.24 6.73
C TYR A 78 -6.47 0.28 6.24
N LEU A 79 -5.35 0.17 6.97
CA LEU A 79 -4.27 -0.76 6.66
C LEU A 79 -4.75 -2.23 6.70
N ALA A 80 -5.54 -2.60 7.71
CA ALA A 80 -6.08 -3.95 7.83
C ALA A 80 -7.01 -4.31 6.65
N ILE A 81 -7.84 -3.37 6.20
CA ILE A 81 -8.75 -3.57 5.07
C ILE A 81 -7.96 -3.70 3.76
N ILE A 82 -6.92 -2.89 3.56
CA ILE A 82 -6.04 -3.04 2.40
C ILE A 82 -5.36 -4.42 2.40
N ALA A 83 -4.76 -4.82 3.53
CA ALA A 83 -4.07 -6.10 3.64
C ALA A 83 -5.02 -7.28 3.41
N ALA A 84 -6.22 -7.24 4.02
CA ALA A 84 -7.26 -8.25 3.81
C ALA A 84 -7.74 -8.27 2.35
N GLY A 85 -7.87 -7.10 1.73
CA GLY A 85 -8.24 -6.95 0.33
C GLY A 85 -7.21 -7.56 -0.63
N LEU A 86 -5.92 -7.27 -0.42
CA LEU A 86 -4.81 -7.87 -1.18
C LEU A 86 -4.79 -9.39 -1.02
N PHE A 87 -4.94 -9.88 0.21
CA PHE A 87 -5.02 -11.32 0.48
C PHE A 87 -6.24 -11.97 -0.18
N ALA A 88 -7.38 -11.30 -0.20
CA ALA A 88 -8.57 -11.79 -0.88
C ALA A 88 -8.40 -11.78 -2.41
N ILE A 89 -7.76 -10.76 -2.99
CA ILE A 89 -7.45 -10.71 -4.43
C ILE A 89 -6.62 -11.93 -4.82
N SER A 90 -5.63 -12.33 -4.01
CA SER A 90 -4.79 -13.48 -4.33
C SER A 90 -5.53 -14.83 -4.30
N HIS A 91 -6.73 -14.90 -3.72
CA HIS A 91 -7.52 -16.14 -3.60
C HIS A 91 -8.76 -16.16 -4.49
N PHE A 92 -9.43 -15.02 -4.65
CA PHE A 92 -10.72 -14.89 -5.34
C PHE A 92 -10.64 -14.08 -6.64
N GLY A 93 -9.49 -13.50 -6.93
CA GLY A 93 -9.22 -12.72 -8.13
C GLY A 93 -9.63 -11.25 -8.04
N PHE A 94 -8.96 -10.45 -8.86
CA PHE A 94 -9.08 -8.99 -8.87
C PHE A 94 -10.49 -8.53 -9.20
N LEU A 95 -11.15 -9.10 -10.21
CA LEU A 95 -12.47 -8.69 -10.69
C LEU A 95 -13.56 -8.75 -9.61
N ILE A 96 -13.49 -9.75 -8.74
CA ILE A 96 -14.51 -9.98 -7.71
C ILE A 96 -14.21 -9.11 -6.49
N VAL A 97 -12.95 -9.06 -6.05
CA VAL A 97 -12.60 -8.44 -4.76
C VAL A 97 -12.43 -6.92 -4.86
N SER A 98 -11.88 -6.43 -5.97
CA SER A 98 -11.53 -5.01 -6.10
C SER A 98 -12.72 -4.05 -5.97
N PRO A 99 -13.94 -4.35 -6.44
CA PRO A 99 -15.10 -3.47 -6.22
C PRO A 99 -15.48 -3.35 -4.74
N PHE A 100 -15.45 -4.45 -4.00
CA PHE A 100 -15.76 -4.45 -2.56
C PHE A 100 -14.67 -3.74 -1.76
N LEU A 101 -13.40 -3.92 -2.15
CA LEU A 101 -12.28 -3.24 -1.52
C LEU A 101 -12.35 -1.72 -1.75
N ALA A 102 -12.60 -1.29 -2.99
CA ALA A 102 -12.75 0.14 -3.29
C ALA A 102 -13.95 0.74 -2.53
N LEU A 103 -15.07 0.01 -2.46
CA LEU A 103 -16.25 0.42 -1.71
C LEU A 103 -15.95 0.58 -0.22
N ALA A 104 -15.27 -0.40 0.39
CA ALA A 104 -14.88 -0.35 1.78
C ALA A 104 -14.00 0.88 2.07
N ILE A 105 -13.01 1.14 1.23
CA ILE A 105 -12.14 2.31 1.36
C ILE A 105 -12.94 3.61 1.22
N MET A 106 -13.77 3.75 0.19
CA MET A 106 -14.56 4.98 -0.02
C MET A 106 -15.51 5.26 1.15
N LEU A 107 -16.10 4.22 1.74
CA LEU A 107 -16.96 4.36 2.91
C LEU A 107 -16.19 4.79 4.17
N ILE A 108 -14.95 4.32 4.38
CA ILE A 108 -14.09 4.76 5.49
C ILE A 108 -13.76 6.25 5.36
N PHE A 109 -13.47 6.71 4.14
CA PHE A 109 -13.21 8.13 3.86
C PHE A 109 -14.49 8.98 3.87
N GLY A 110 -15.65 8.37 4.07
CA GLY A 110 -16.92 9.08 4.24
C GLY A 110 -17.59 9.51 2.94
N GLU A 111 -17.17 8.99 1.78
CA GLU A 111 -17.84 9.29 0.52
C GLU A 111 -19.20 8.57 0.48
N ARG A 112 -20.28 9.34 0.27
CA ARG A 112 -21.67 8.82 0.31
C ARG A 112 -22.42 9.05 -1.00
N ARG A 113 -21.81 9.72 -1.98
CA ARG A 113 -22.46 10.04 -3.25
C ARG A 113 -22.57 8.77 -4.11
N PRO A 114 -23.78 8.28 -4.43
CA PRO A 114 -23.96 6.97 -5.06
C PRO A 114 -23.33 6.87 -6.45
N ILE A 115 -23.33 7.95 -7.22
CA ILE A 115 -22.69 8.00 -8.55
C ILE A 115 -21.17 7.87 -8.42
N TRP A 116 -20.56 8.54 -7.43
CA TRP A 116 -19.12 8.44 -7.17
C TRP A 116 -18.73 7.08 -6.63
N LEU A 117 -19.55 6.48 -5.77
CA LEU A 117 -19.35 5.12 -5.29
C LEU A 117 -19.42 4.13 -6.46
N ALA A 118 -20.40 4.23 -7.35
CA ALA A 118 -20.49 3.36 -8.52
C ALA A 118 -19.26 3.52 -9.44
N LEU A 119 -18.86 4.75 -9.73
CA LEU A 119 -17.70 5.04 -10.58
C LEU A 119 -16.40 4.54 -9.95
N GLY A 120 -16.24 4.73 -8.64
CA GLY A 120 -15.08 4.26 -7.89
C GLY A 120 -15.00 2.75 -7.74
N CYS A 121 -16.12 2.11 -7.45
CA CYS A 121 -16.17 0.68 -7.17
C CYS A 121 -16.23 -0.17 -8.43
N LEU A 122 -16.87 0.30 -9.49
CA LEU A 122 -16.99 -0.45 -10.74
C LEU A 122 -16.12 0.14 -11.83
N GLY A 123 -16.14 1.46 -11.99
CA GLY A 123 -15.42 2.16 -13.06
C GLY A 123 -13.91 2.00 -12.95
N MET A 124 -13.32 2.28 -11.78
CA MET A 124 -11.87 2.16 -11.60
C MET A 124 -11.37 0.71 -11.75
N PRO A 125 -11.94 -0.30 -11.05
CA PRO A 125 -11.59 -1.70 -11.30
C PRO A 125 -11.76 -2.16 -12.74
N ALA A 126 -12.86 -1.80 -13.41
CA ALA A 126 -13.08 -2.18 -14.80
C ALA A 126 -12.05 -1.55 -15.74
N LEU A 127 -11.68 -0.29 -15.50
CA LEU A 127 -10.66 0.40 -16.27
C LEU A 127 -9.27 -0.22 -16.05
N ILE A 128 -8.92 -0.54 -14.81
CA ILE A 128 -7.66 -1.25 -14.49
C ILE A 128 -7.66 -2.62 -15.19
N TRP A 129 -8.73 -3.38 -15.08
CA TRP A 129 -8.86 -4.68 -15.73
C TRP A 129 -8.71 -4.58 -17.24
N PHE A 130 -9.37 -3.61 -17.87
CA PHE A 130 -9.30 -3.38 -19.31
C PHE A 130 -7.87 -3.04 -19.74
N LEU A 131 -7.23 -2.08 -19.07
CA LEU A 131 -5.86 -1.69 -19.39
C LEU A 131 -4.88 -2.84 -19.21
N VAL A 132 -4.96 -3.59 -18.11
CA VAL A 132 -3.97 -4.64 -17.83
C VAL A 132 -4.11 -5.81 -18.80
N ILE A 133 -5.34 -6.26 -19.07
CA ILE A 133 -5.56 -7.42 -19.93
C ILE A 133 -5.48 -7.08 -21.42
N HIS A 134 -6.06 -5.96 -21.86
CA HIS A 134 -6.19 -5.67 -23.29
C HIS A 134 -5.09 -4.76 -23.83
N VAL A 135 -4.52 -3.90 -22.98
CA VAL A 135 -3.46 -2.95 -23.42
C VAL A 135 -2.08 -3.47 -23.06
N LEU A 136 -1.93 -4.01 -21.85
CA LEU A 136 -0.65 -4.55 -21.36
C LEU A 136 -0.48 -6.06 -21.61
N GLU A 137 -1.53 -6.75 -22.10
CA GLU A 137 -1.55 -8.20 -22.35
C GLU A 137 -1.02 -9.03 -21.17
N ARG A 138 -1.24 -8.54 -19.94
CA ARG A 138 -0.81 -9.19 -18.69
C ARG A 138 -2.00 -9.84 -17.99
N SER A 139 -1.75 -10.97 -17.35
CA SER A 139 -2.71 -11.61 -16.45
C SER A 139 -2.79 -10.86 -15.12
N LEU A 140 -4.00 -10.53 -14.70
CA LEU A 140 -4.30 -10.18 -13.32
C LEU A 140 -4.61 -11.46 -12.54
N PRO A 141 -4.20 -11.56 -11.26
CA PRO A 141 -4.64 -12.63 -10.36
C PRO A 141 -6.15 -12.60 -10.14
#